data_AF-X0VQP5-F1
#
_entry.id   AF-X0VQP5-F1
#
_cell.length_a   1.000
_cell.length_b   1.000
_cell.length_c   1.000
_cell.angle_alpha   90.00
_cell.angle_beta   90.00
_cell.angle_gamma   90.00
#
_symmetry.space_group_name_H-M   'P 1'
#
loop_
_entity.id
_entity.type
_entity.pdbx_description
1 polymer ?
#
loop_
_entity_poly.entity_id
_entity_poly.type
_entity_poly.pdbx_seq_one_letter_code
_entity_poly.pdbx_strand_id
1 'polypeptide(L)'
;NFEINGTDMLMRDLNIFASTTANHRAVLEQLKQMAMQNNTTGASIYDLGKVVQSDSIAELNAAMKGAEEKQQQQQQQQMQQQQQMQEQQLQQQQQMEKMKIDAETMEKEKDRQKDILIAEIKASGFGAMKDIDQNQQSDFKDEMDNIRKTEQYQQQTQIQREKQGNDMMKHNQKMSIEEQKIQAQRDIADKQLQIAKENKNKYDVKSSNSKKKK
;
A
#
# COMPACT_ATOMS: atom_id res chain seq x y z
N ASN A 1 7.78 -69.88 8.88
CA ASN A 1 6.31 -69.93 8.93
C ASN A 1 5.82 -69.01 10.02
N PHE A 2 5.25 -67.87 9.66
CA PHE A 2 4.52 -67.01 10.60
C PHE A 2 3.04 -67.43 10.52
N GLU A 3 2.53 -68.00 11.61
CA GLU A 3 1.09 -68.24 11.77
C GLU A 3 0.50 -67.00 12.47
N ILE A 4 -0.37 -66.28 11.76
CA ILE A 4 -1.18 -65.22 12.37
C ILE A 4 -2.34 -65.92 13.08
N ASN A 5 -2.26 -66.01 14.41
CA ASN A 5 -3.38 -66.44 15.26
C ASN A 5 -4.45 -65.33 15.28
N GLY A 6 -5.30 -65.28 14.26
CA GLY A 6 -6.34 -64.27 14.09
C GLY A 6 -7.50 -64.35 15.09
N THR A 7 -7.55 -65.40 15.94
CA THR A 7 -8.61 -65.62 16.93
C THR A 7 -8.25 -65.23 18.36
N ASP A 8 -6.97 -65.01 18.67
CA ASP A 8 -6.51 -64.68 20.04
C ASP A 8 -6.30 -63.18 20.28
N MET A 9 -6.30 -62.35 19.23
CA MET A 9 -6.19 -60.90 19.41
C MET A 9 -7.58 -60.28 19.66
N LEU A 10 -7.83 -59.91 20.92
CA LEU A 10 -9.02 -59.14 21.28
C LEU A 10 -8.89 -57.71 20.70
N MET A 11 -9.99 -57.13 20.24
CA MET A 11 -10.04 -55.77 19.67
C MET A 11 -9.45 -54.70 20.61
N ARG A 12 -9.44 -54.97 21.93
CA ARG A 12 -8.80 -54.14 22.96
C ARG A 12 -7.27 -54.15 22.87
N ASP A 13 -6.65 -55.29 22.55
CA ASP A 13 -5.20 -55.42 22.43
C ASP A 13 -4.67 -54.77 21.13
N LEU A 14 -5.56 -54.62 20.15
CA LEU A 14 -5.32 -53.89 18.91
C LEU A 14 -5.68 -52.40 18.99
N ASN A 15 -6.10 -51.88 20.16
CA ASN A 15 -6.61 -50.50 20.32
C ASN A 15 -7.74 -50.13 19.33
N ILE A 16 -8.56 -51.09 18.92
CA ILE A 16 -9.68 -50.87 18.01
C ILE A 16 -10.95 -50.67 18.85
N PHE A 17 -11.48 -49.44 18.83
CA PHE A 17 -12.72 -49.10 19.52
C PHE A 17 -13.89 -49.08 18.54
N ALA A 18 -14.99 -49.76 18.89
CA ALA A 18 -16.21 -49.72 18.09
C ALA A 18 -16.94 -48.38 18.31
N SER A 19 -16.85 -47.47 17.34
CA SER A 19 -17.65 -46.24 17.35
C SER A 19 -19.03 -46.48 16.71
N THR A 20 -20.10 -46.06 17.37
CA THR A 20 -21.47 -46.11 16.83
C THR A 20 -21.88 -44.76 16.23
N THR A 21 -22.88 -44.75 15.34
CA THR A 21 -23.47 -43.53 14.76
C THR A 21 -24.03 -42.57 15.81
N ALA A 22 -24.50 -43.10 16.95
CA ALA A 22 -24.96 -42.29 18.08
C ALA A 22 -23.82 -41.49 18.72
N ASN A 23 -22.63 -42.10 18.88
CA ASN A 23 -21.45 -41.41 19.41
C ASN A 23 -20.98 -40.31 18.44
N HIS A 24 -20.96 -40.58 17.13
CA HIS A 24 -20.63 -39.57 16.12
C HIS A 24 -21.60 -38.39 16.11
N ARG A 25 -22.90 -38.64 16.30
CA ARG A 25 -23.92 -37.59 16.39
C ARG A 25 -23.76 -36.73 17.65
N ALA A 26 -23.42 -37.33 18.77
CA ALA A 26 -23.15 -36.60 20.02
C ALA A 26 -21.92 -35.68 19.89
N VAL A 27 -20.83 -36.16 19.28
CA VAL A 27 -19.64 -35.35 19.01
C VAL A 27 -19.94 -34.21 18.04
N LEU A 28 -20.73 -34.48 16.99
CA LEU A 28 -21.12 -33.46 16.02
C LEU A 28 -21.95 -32.34 16.65
N GLU A 29 -22.89 -32.68 17.53
CA GLU A 29 -23.70 -31.69 18.24
C GLU A 29 -22.85 -30.84 19.20
N GLN A 30 -21.90 -31.46 19.89
CA GLN A 30 -20.96 -30.74 20.75
C GLN A 30 -20.05 -29.81 19.94
N LEU A 31 -19.59 -30.23 18.75
CA LEU A 31 -18.82 -29.38 17.84
C LEU A 31 -19.65 -28.21 17.30
N LYS A 32 -20.93 -28.42 16.95
CA LYS A 32 -21.84 -27.33 16.57
C LYS A 32 -22.01 -26.33 17.71
N GLN A 33 -22.21 -26.81 18.94
CA GLN A 33 -22.36 -25.94 20.09
C GLN A 33 -21.08 -25.14 20.37
N MET A 34 -19.92 -25.77 20.29
CA MET A 34 -18.64 -25.07 20.41
C MET A 34 -18.45 -24.03 19.30
N ALA A 35 -18.71 -24.37 18.04
CA ALA A 35 -18.59 -23.44 16.92
C ALA A 35 -19.56 -22.24 17.04
N MET A 36 -20.79 -22.47 17.52
CA MET A 36 -21.79 -21.42 17.78
C MET A 36 -21.45 -20.55 18.99
N GLN A 37 -20.88 -21.13 20.06
CA GLN A 37 -20.45 -20.36 21.23
C GLN A 37 -19.16 -19.60 20.97
N ASN A 38 -18.31 -20.08 20.07
CA ASN A 38 -17.08 -19.45 19.66
C ASN A 38 -17.37 -18.32 18.65
N ASN A 39 -18.08 -17.28 19.10
CA ASN A 39 -18.34 -16.03 18.36
C ASN A 39 -17.05 -15.28 17.98
N THR A 40 -15.90 -15.70 18.52
CA THR A 40 -14.54 -15.20 18.24
C THR A 40 -13.93 -15.74 16.95
N THR A 41 -14.54 -16.73 16.31
CA THR A 41 -14.00 -17.32 15.07
C THR A 41 -14.17 -16.39 13.85
N GLY A 42 -14.77 -15.21 14.01
CA GLY A 42 -15.01 -14.27 12.90
C GLY A 42 -15.84 -14.87 11.75
N ALA A 43 -16.43 -16.05 11.96
CA ALA A 43 -17.20 -16.77 10.98
C ALA A 43 -18.43 -15.94 10.65
N SER A 44 -18.66 -15.71 9.36
CA SER A 44 -19.86 -15.00 8.92
C SER A 44 -21.09 -15.78 9.39
N ILE A 45 -22.22 -15.08 9.61
CA ILE A 45 -23.53 -15.71 9.86
C ILE A 45 -23.82 -16.82 8.84
N TYR A 46 -23.33 -16.65 7.60
CA TYR A 46 -23.42 -17.66 6.55
C TYR A 46 -22.59 -18.92 6.83
N ASP A 47 -21.39 -18.79 7.36
CA ASP A 47 -20.52 -19.90 7.71
C ASP A 47 -21.05 -20.63 8.96
N LEU A 48 -21.64 -19.91 9.93
CA LEU A 48 -22.41 -20.49 11.04
C LEU A 48 -23.63 -21.30 10.54
N GLY A 49 -24.35 -20.80 9.53
CA GLY A 49 -25.45 -21.51 8.90
C GLY A 49 -25.03 -22.84 8.28
N LYS A 50 -23.86 -22.87 7.61
CA LYS A 50 -23.28 -24.11 7.06
C LYS A 50 -22.86 -25.10 8.16
N VAL A 51 -22.29 -24.62 9.25
CA VAL A 51 -21.94 -25.47 10.40
C VAL A 51 -23.19 -26.09 11.02
N VAL A 52 -24.28 -25.33 11.17
CA VAL A 52 -25.56 -25.83 11.70
C VAL A 52 -26.20 -26.86 10.76
N GLN A 53 -26.11 -26.64 9.45
CA GLN A 53 -26.67 -27.54 8.42
C GLN A 53 -25.83 -28.80 8.16
N SER A 54 -24.59 -28.86 8.63
CA SER A 54 -23.70 -29.99 8.37
C SER A 54 -24.23 -31.28 9.01
N ASP A 55 -24.34 -32.34 8.23
CA ASP A 55 -24.85 -33.65 8.68
C ASP A 55 -23.72 -34.62 9.06
N SER A 56 -22.47 -34.25 8.78
CA SER A 56 -21.28 -35.05 9.11
C SER A 56 -20.14 -34.20 9.66
N ILE A 57 -19.26 -34.85 10.44
CA ILE A 57 -18.03 -34.22 10.97
C ILE A 57 -17.12 -33.76 9.83
N ALA A 58 -17.09 -34.49 8.71
CA ALA A 58 -16.28 -34.13 7.54
C ALA A 58 -16.76 -32.82 6.90
N GLU A 59 -18.07 -32.64 6.75
CA GLU A 59 -18.68 -31.42 6.22
C GLU A 59 -18.49 -30.24 7.19
N LEU A 60 -18.66 -30.48 8.49
CA LEU A 60 -18.41 -29.47 9.53
C LEU A 60 -16.95 -29.01 9.53
N ASN A 61 -15.98 -29.93 9.41
CA ASN A 61 -14.56 -29.59 9.28
C ASN A 61 -14.26 -28.79 8.01
N ALA A 62 -14.88 -29.14 6.88
CA ALA A 62 -14.70 -28.39 5.64
C ALA A 62 -15.29 -26.97 5.75
N ALA A 63 -16.46 -26.82 6.39
CA ALA A 63 -17.07 -25.53 6.66
C ALA A 63 -16.23 -24.67 7.61
N MET A 64 -15.73 -25.26 8.70
CA MET A 64 -14.85 -24.57 9.66
C MET A 64 -13.52 -24.15 9.02
N LYS A 65 -12.89 -25.03 8.23
CA LYS A 65 -11.64 -24.71 7.52
C LYS A 65 -11.84 -23.57 6.52
N GLY A 66 -12.94 -23.59 5.76
CA GLY A 66 -13.27 -22.50 4.84
C GLY A 66 -13.55 -21.18 5.55
N ALA A 67 -14.14 -21.22 6.75
CA ALA A 67 -14.33 -20.02 7.57
C ALA A 67 -13.00 -19.47 8.10
N GLU A 68 -12.10 -20.34 8.57
CA GLU A 68 -10.76 -19.97 9.06
C GLU A 68 -9.90 -19.35 7.94
N GLU A 69 -9.90 -19.95 6.75
CA GLU A 69 -9.18 -19.40 5.58
C GLU A 69 -9.67 -18.00 5.20
N LYS A 70 -10.99 -17.77 5.21
CA LYS A 70 -11.57 -16.43 4.97
C LYS A 70 -11.19 -15.45 6.07
N GLN A 71 -11.22 -15.89 7.34
CA GLN A 71 -10.85 -15.05 8.48
C GLN A 71 -9.38 -14.60 8.36
N GLN A 72 -8.48 -15.52 8.05
CA GLN A 72 -7.06 -15.20 7.81
C GLN A 72 -6.89 -14.22 6.65
N GLN A 73 -7.61 -14.41 5.54
CA GLN A 73 -7.58 -13.48 4.41
C GLN A 73 -8.08 -12.08 4.80
N GLN A 74 -9.20 -11.99 5.51
CA GLN A 74 -9.71 -10.70 6.00
C GLN A 74 -8.73 -10.02 6.95
N GLN A 75 -8.11 -10.78 7.86
CA GLN A 75 -7.15 -10.24 8.80
C GLN A 75 -5.87 -9.75 8.10
N GLN A 76 -5.40 -10.48 7.09
CA GLN A 76 -4.28 -10.07 6.26
C GLN A 76 -4.59 -8.81 5.44
N GLN A 77 -5.81 -8.71 4.89
CA GLN A 77 -6.26 -7.50 4.20
C GLN A 77 -6.39 -6.31 5.15
N GLN A 78 -6.95 -6.49 6.34
CA GLN A 78 -7.02 -5.45 7.37
C GLN A 78 -5.62 -4.99 7.77
N MET A 79 -4.69 -5.91 7.98
CA MET A 79 -3.31 -5.57 8.32
C MET A 79 -2.63 -4.77 7.21
N GLN A 80 -2.80 -5.17 5.95
CA GLN A 80 -2.27 -4.41 4.81
C GLN A 80 -2.90 -3.01 4.71
N GLN A 81 -4.21 -2.90 4.89
CA GLN A 81 -4.92 -1.63 4.86
C GLN A 81 -4.47 -0.72 6.02
N GLN A 82 -4.28 -1.28 7.21
CA GLN A 82 -3.81 -0.55 8.38
C GLN A 82 -2.37 -0.05 8.18
N GLN A 83 -1.48 -0.88 7.62
CA GLN A 83 -0.13 -0.45 7.23
C GLN A 83 -0.16 0.71 6.22
N GLN A 84 -0.95 0.60 5.16
CA GLN A 84 -1.05 1.66 4.15
C GLN A 84 -1.58 2.97 4.74
N MET A 85 -2.57 2.90 5.64
CA MET A 85 -3.11 4.08 6.32
C MET A 85 -2.06 4.72 7.22
N GLN A 86 -1.30 3.91 7.98
CA GLN A 86 -0.24 4.40 8.85
C GLN A 86 0.90 5.05 8.04
N GLU A 87 1.26 4.45 6.91
CA GLU A 87 2.27 4.99 6.00
C GLU A 87 1.84 6.31 5.36
N GLN A 88 0.57 6.41 4.90
CA GLN A 88 0.01 7.68 4.41
C GLN A 88 -0.03 8.75 5.50
N GLN A 89 -0.40 8.39 6.72
CA GLN A 89 -0.44 9.33 7.84
C GLN A 89 0.96 9.87 8.15
N LEU A 90 1.97 9.00 8.15
CA LEU A 90 3.37 9.38 8.36
C LEU A 90 3.88 10.30 7.23
N GLN A 91 3.56 9.98 5.97
CA GLN A 91 3.94 10.82 4.83
C GLN A 91 3.27 12.20 4.89
N GLN A 92 1.98 12.28 5.23
CA GLN A 92 1.31 13.57 5.41
C GLN A 92 1.92 14.38 6.55
N GLN A 93 2.25 13.72 7.67
CA GLN A 93 2.87 14.38 8.81
C GLN A 93 4.25 14.94 8.44
N GLN A 94 5.06 14.17 7.72
CA GLN A 94 6.36 14.64 7.19
C GLN A 94 6.20 15.81 6.24
N GLN A 95 5.22 15.79 5.32
CA GLN A 95 4.97 16.90 4.40
C GLN A 95 4.53 18.17 5.14
N MET A 96 3.63 18.05 6.13
CA MET A 96 3.21 19.18 6.96
C MET A 96 4.38 19.77 7.76
N GLU A 97 5.22 18.92 8.33
CA GLU A 97 6.39 19.36 9.10
C GLU A 97 7.39 20.09 8.19
N LYS A 98 7.64 19.55 6.99
CA LYS A 98 8.50 20.20 5.99
C LYS A 98 7.95 21.57 5.58
N MET A 99 6.65 21.67 5.34
CA MET A 99 5.98 22.94 4.99
C MET A 99 6.05 23.96 6.11
N LYS A 100 5.97 23.53 7.38
CA LYS A 100 6.17 24.42 8.53
C LYS A 100 7.60 24.95 8.60
N ILE A 101 8.59 24.08 8.41
CA ILE A 101 10.00 24.49 8.39
C ILE A 101 10.26 25.46 7.24
N ASP A 102 9.72 25.19 6.06
CA ASP A 102 9.85 26.06 4.89
C ASP A 102 9.18 27.43 5.13
N ALA A 103 8.02 27.46 5.80
CA ALA A 103 7.37 28.72 6.19
C ALA A 103 8.19 29.51 7.21
N GLU A 104 8.71 28.86 8.25
CA GLU A 104 9.53 29.50 9.29
C GLU A 104 10.84 30.05 8.70
N THR A 105 11.49 29.31 7.80
CA THR A 105 12.70 29.78 7.12
C THR A 105 12.40 30.96 6.19
N MET A 106 11.26 30.95 5.49
CA MET A 106 10.84 32.07 4.66
C MET A 106 10.52 33.33 5.47
N GLU A 107 9.90 33.19 6.65
CA GLU A 107 9.69 34.32 7.56
C GLU A 107 11.02 34.88 8.08
N LYS A 108 11.94 34.02 8.53
CA LYS A 108 13.28 34.46 8.97
C LYS A 108 14.06 35.14 7.87
N GLU A 109 13.94 34.69 6.62
CA GLU A 109 14.59 35.32 5.48
C GLU A 109 14.02 36.71 5.18
N LYS A 110 12.70 36.88 5.29
CA LYS A 110 12.05 38.21 5.17
C LYS A 110 12.51 39.15 6.27
N ASP A 111 12.64 38.67 7.52
CA ASP A 111 13.16 39.46 8.62
C ASP A 111 14.62 39.88 8.39
N ARG A 112 15.47 38.96 7.91
CA ARG A 112 16.84 39.29 7.51
C ARG A 112 16.89 40.34 6.40
N GLN A 113 16.04 40.22 5.38
CA GLN A 113 15.96 41.20 4.30
C GLN A 113 15.50 42.57 4.81
N LYS A 114 14.53 42.60 5.73
CA LYS A 114 14.11 43.83 6.39
C LYS A 114 15.27 44.47 7.17
N ASP A 115 16.06 43.69 7.90
CA ASP A 115 17.22 44.21 8.64
C ASP A 115 18.31 44.74 7.71
N ILE A 116 18.59 44.04 6.60
CA ILE A 116 19.51 44.52 5.56
C ILE A 116 19.01 45.84 4.97
N LEU A 117 17.72 45.92 4.62
CA LEU A 117 17.11 47.13 4.07
C LEU A 117 17.17 48.29 5.08
N ILE A 118 16.88 48.03 6.35
CA ILE A 118 17.00 49.04 7.42
C ILE A 118 18.45 49.50 7.53
N ALA A 119 19.42 48.58 7.53
CA ALA A 119 20.83 48.92 7.60
C ALA A 119 21.28 49.74 6.37
N GLU A 120 20.78 49.40 5.18
CA GLU A 120 21.06 50.11 3.92
C GLU A 120 20.44 51.51 3.91
N ILE A 121 19.18 51.66 4.32
CA ILE A 121 18.51 52.96 4.50
C ILE A 121 19.25 53.80 5.55
N LYS A 122 19.72 53.18 6.64
CA LYS A 122 20.47 53.89 7.68
C LYS A 122 21.86 54.29 7.17
N ALA A 123 22.53 53.43 6.40
CA ALA A 123 23.84 53.70 5.81
C ALA A 123 23.77 54.80 4.74
N SER A 124 22.74 54.81 3.88
CA SER A 124 22.48 55.88 2.92
C SER A 124 22.04 57.18 3.59
N GLY A 125 21.25 57.11 4.67
CA GLY A 125 20.90 58.26 5.51
C GLY A 125 22.10 58.89 6.23
N PHE A 126 23.13 58.11 6.57
CA PHE A 126 24.40 58.59 7.11
C PHE A 126 25.42 58.98 6.01
N GLY A 127 25.32 58.39 4.81
CA GLY A 127 26.14 58.72 3.63
C GLY A 127 25.71 60.03 2.96
N ALA A 128 24.43 60.39 3.01
CA ALA A 128 23.91 61.65 2.48
C ALA A 128 24.39 62.93 3.21
N MET A 129 25.14 62.81 4.32
CA MET A 129 25.81 63.94 4.97
C MET A 129 27.29 64.10 4.57
N LYS A 130 27.83 63.23 3.71
CA LYS A 130 29.19 63.35 3.20
C LYS A 130 29.21 63.11 1.69
N ASP A 131 29.21 64.22 0.96
CA ASP A 131 29.53 64.34 -0.46
C ASP A 131 30.93 63.76 -0.70
N ILE A 132 31.02 62.51 -1.19
CA ILE A 132 32.29 61.76 -1.32
C ILE A 132 32.77 61.67 -2.78
N ASP A 133 31.93 61.91 -3.78
CA ASP A 133 32.34 61.87 -5.18
C ASP A 133 31.85 63.08 -5.97
N GLN A 134 32.71 64.11 -6.00
CA GLN A 134 32.66 65.27 -6.89
C GLN A 134 32.73 64.89 -8.40
N ASN A 135 31.86 64.03 -8.92
CA ASN A 135 31.91 63.54 -10.31
C ASN A 135 30.78 64.04 -11.22
N GLN A 136 29.86 64.90 -10.72
CA GLN A 136 28.89 65.65 -11.53
C GLN A 136 28.06 64.79 -12.53
N GLN A 137 27.81 63.52 -12.24
CA GLN A 137 26.79 62.74 -12.95
C GLN A 137 25.59 62.53 -12.04
N SER A 138 24.38 62.63 -12.61
CA SER A 138 23.14 62.64 -11.85
C SER A 138 22.83 61.24 -11.31
N ASP A 139 22.94 61.07 -9.99
CA ASP A 139 22.60 59.86 -9.20
C ASP A 139 21.27 59.21 -9.63
N PHE A 140 20.34 60.01 -10.14
CA PHE A 140 19.04 59.57 -10.65
C PHE A 140 19.12 58.61 -11.86
N LYS A 141 20.17 58.72 -12.68
CA LYS A 141 20.32 57.89 -13.89
C LYS A 141 20.90 56.52 -13.57
N ASP A 142 21.84 56.47 -12.63
CA ASP A 142 22.43 55.22 -12.13
C ASP A 142 21.44 54.43 -11.26
N GLU A 143 20.63 55.12 -10.47
CA GLU A 143 19.58 54.47 -9.68
C GLU A 143 18.46 53.91 -10.57
N MET A 144 18.10 54.61 -11.66
CA MET A 144 17.15 54.11 -12.65
C MET A 144 17.66 52.87 -13.40
N ASP A 145 18.95 52.83 -13.75
CA ASP A 145 19.55 51.66 -14.40
C ASP A 145 19.68 50.47 -13.44
N ASN A 146 19.95 50.70 -12.15
CA ASN A 146 19.91 49.65 -11.12
C ASN A 146 18.49 49.11 -10.87
N ILE A 147 17.47 49.99 -10.85
CA ILE A 147 16.07 49.58 -10.74
C ILE A 147 15.69 48.70 -11.95
N ARG A 148 16.03 49.12 -13.18
CA ARG A 148 15.75 48.35 -14.40
C ARG A 148 16.44 46.98 -14.41
N LYS A 149 17.71 46.92 -13.99
CA LYS A 149 18.43 45.64 -13.86
C LYS A 149 17.81 44.74 -12.81
N THR A 150 17.36 45.32 -11.68
CA THR A 150 16.68 44.59 -10.62
C THR A 150 15.35 44.00 -11.10
N GLU A 151 14.53 44.78 -11.81
CA GLU A 151 13.29 44.29 -12.41
C GLU A 151 13.54 43.19 -13.45
N GLN A 152 14.54 43.35 -14.32
CA GLN A 152 14.91 42.31 -15.28
C GLN A 152 15.38 41.03 -14.60
N TYR A 153 16.19 41.13 -13.54
CA TYR A 153 16.64 39.99 -12.76
C TYR A 153 15.48 39.28 -12.05
N GLN A 154 14.54 40.03 -11.47
CA GLN A 154 13.33 39.49 -10.87
C GLN A 154 12.48 38.76 -11.91
N GLN A 155 12.26 39.34 -13.10
CA GLN A 155 11.53 38.69 -14.19
C GLN A 155 12.24 37.42 -14.67
N GLN A 156 13.57 37.46 -14.85
CA GLN A 156 14.34 36.30 -15.27
C GLN A 156 14.24 35.16 -14.24
N THR A 157 14.34 35.49 -12.95
CA THR A 157 14.19 34.51 -11.86
C THR A 157 12.77 33.93 -11.81
N GLN A 158 11.75 34.75 -12.02
CA GLN A 158 10.35 34.31 -12.09
C GLN A 158 10.14 33.32 -13.24
N ILE A 159 10.63 33.65 -14.44
CA ILE A 159 10.57 32.80 -15.63
C ILE A 159 11.32 31.48 -15.39
N GLN A 160 12.46 31.52 -14.69
CA GLN A 160 13.24 30.33 -14.39
C GLN A 160 12.52 29.41 -13.40
N ARG A 161 11.86 29.97 -12.37
CA ARG A 161 10.98 29.22 -11.46
C ARG A 161 9.79 28.61 -12.18
N GLU A 162 9.12 29.36 -13.06
CA GLU A 162 8.01 28.83 -13.87
C GLU A 162 8.47 27.71 -14.81
N LYS A 163 9.64 27.86 -15.46
CA LYS A 163 10.22 26.79 -16.28
C LYS A 163 10.50 25.54 -15.45
N GLN A 164 11.13 25.68 -14.28
CA GLN A 164 11.38 24.55 -13.40
C GLN A 164 10.09 23.88 -12.93
N GLY A 165 9.05 24.66 -12.58
CA GLY A 165 7.74 24.14 -12.21
C GLY A 165 7.08 23.37 -13.36
N ASN A 166 7.12 23.91 -14.58
CA ASN A 166 6.60 23.26 -15.77
C ASN A 166 7.38 21.98 -16.13
N ASP A 167 8.71 21.98 -16.00
CA ASP A 167 9.54 20.82 -16.26
C ASP A 167 9.28 19.70 -15.23
N MET A 168 9.11 20.06 -13.95
CA MET A 168 8.71 19.11 -12.91
C MET A 168 7.30 18.55 -13.15
N MET A 169 6.34 19.39 -13.58
CA MET A 169 4.99 18.94 -13.94
C MET A 169 5.02 17.98 -15.12
N LYS A 170 5.77 18.29 -16.18
CA LYS A 170 5.99 17.39 -17.33
C LYS A 170 6.66 16.09 -16.92
N HIS A 171 7.65 16.16 -16.02
CA HIS A 171 8.34 14.98 -15.51
C HIS A 171 7.38 14.06 -14.74
N ASN A 172 6.57 14.62 -13.85
CA ASN A 172 5.56 13.86 -13.09
C ASN A 172 4.50 13.24 -14.01
N GLN A 173 4.03 13.97 -15.03
CA GLN A 173 3.13 13.42 -16.03
C GLN A 173 3.77 12.26 -16.80
N LYS A 174 5.05 12.39 -17.18
CA LYS A 174 5.78 11.32 -17.86
C LYS A 174 5.95 10.08 -16.98
N MET A 175 6.33 10.26 -15.70
CA MET A 175 6.42 9.19 -14.71
C MET A 175 5.08 8.46 -14.55
N SER A 176 3.97 9.20 -14.41
CA SER A 176 2.63 8.61 -14.30
C SER A 176 2.24 7.80 -15.55
N ILE A 177 2.58 8.28 -16.75
CA ILE A 177 2.36 7.55 -18.00
C ILE A 177 3.23 6.28 -18.04
N GLU A 178 4.48 6.34 -17.57
CA GLU A 178 5.37 5.17 -17.49
C GLU A 178 4.84 4.12 -16.50
N GLU A 179 4.35 4.54 -15.33
CA GLU A 179 3.69 3.65 -14.37
C GLU A 179 2.47 2.97 -14.98
N GLN A 180 1.61 3.72 -15.67
CA GLN A 180 0.44 3.16 -16.37
C GLN A 180 0.85 2.15 -17.44
N LYS A 181 1.92 2.43 -18.19
CA LYS A 181 2.46 1.49 -19.18
C LYS A 181 2.99 0.21 -18.54
N ILE A 182 3.71 0.31 -17.43
CA ILE A 182 4.23 -0.85 -16.70
C ILE A 182 3.06 -1.69 -16.16
N GLN A 183 2.03 -1.05 -15.61
CA GLN A 183 0.85 -1.76 -15.13
C GLN A 183 0.11 -2.47 -16.27
N ALA A 184 -0.10 -1.80 -17.41
CA ALA A 184 -0.69 -2.42 -18.58
C ALA A 184 0.14 -3.61 -19.11
N GLN A 185 1.47 -3.51 -19.07
CA GLN A 185 2.36 -4.62 -19.44
C GLN A 185 2.24 -5.81 -18.48
N ARG A 186 2.13 -5.56 -17.17
CA ARG A 186 1.86 -6.61 -16.17
C ARG A 186 0.54 -7.30 -16.43
N ASP A 187 -0.53 -6.52 -16.64
CA ASP A 187 -1.86 -7.07 -16.93
C ASP A 187 -1.88 -7.92 -18.21
N ILE A 188 -1.12 -7.51 -19.25
CA ILE A 188 -0.96 -8.31 -20.48
C ILE A 188 -0.21 -9.61 -20.18
N ALA A 189 0.89 -9.55 -19.43
CA ALA A 189 1.68 -10.73 -19.06
C ALA A 189 0.85 -11.72 -18.23
N ASP A 190 0.07 -11.23 -17.27
CA ASP A 190 -0.81 -12.05 -16.43
C ASP A 190 -1.94 -12.70 -17.26
N LYS A 191 -2.56 -11.96 -18.18
CA LYS A 191 -3.54 -12.51 -19.13
C LYS A 191 -2.90 -13.57 -20.03
N GLN A 192 -1.69 -13.34 -20.53
CA GLN A 192 -0.97 -14.35 -21.32
C GLN A 192 -0.65 -15.60 -20.51
N LEU A 193 -0.24 -15.46 -19.25
CA LEU A 193 -0.02 -16.58 -18.34
C LEU A 193 -1.31 -17.34 -18.06
N GLN A 194 -2.44 -16.64 -17.89
CA GLN A 194 -3.75 -17.25 -17.72
C GLN A 194 -4.19 -18.02 -18.97
N ILE A 195 -4.03 -17.44 -20.17
CA ILE A 195 -4.29 -18.11 -21.45
C ILE A 195 -3.40 -19.35 -21.59
N ALA A 196 -2.12 -19.24 -21.24
CA ALA A 196 -1.20 -20.38 -21.28
C ALA A 196 -1.61 -21.50 -20.32
N LYS A 197 -2.05 -21.16 -19.10
CA LYS A 197 -2.62 -22.12 -18.14
C LYS A 197 -3.90 -22.77 -18.67
N GLU A 198 -4.81 -22.00 -19.25
CA GLU A 198 -6.07 -22.51 -19.81
C GLU A 198 -5.83 -23.40 -21.04
N ASN A 199 -4.94 -23.00 -21.94
CA ASN A 199 -4.55 -23.81 -23.10
C ASN A 199 -3.86 -25.10 -22.68
N LYS A 200 -2.96 -25.07 -21.70
CA LYS A 200 -2.40 -26.29 -21.12
C LYS A 200 -3.50 -27.18 -20.58
N ASN A 201 -4.47 -26.65 -19.85
CA ASN A 201 -5.58 -27.44 -19.32
C ASN A 201 -6.53 -28.00 -20.40
N LYS A 202 -6.71 -27.31 -21.53
CA LYS A 202 -7.59 -27.75 -22.63
C LYS A 202 -6.94 -28.79 -23.57
N TYR A 203 -5.64 -28.69 -23.82
CA TYR A 203 -4.93 -29.55 -24.78
C TYR A 203 -4.08 -30.65 -24.12
N ASP A 204 -3.80 -30.56 -22.82
CA ASP A 204 -3.02 -31.54 -22.04
C ASP A 204 -3.92 -32.50 -21.22
N VAL A 205 -5.25 -32.49 -21.48
CA VAL A 205 -6.14 -33.58 -21.04
C VAL A 205 -5.75 -34.83 -21.82
N LYS A 206 -4.77 -35.57 -21.29
CA LYS A 206 -4.37 -36.87 -21.82
C LYS A 206 -5.60 -37.72 -22.09
N SER A 207 -5.70 -38.17 -23.33
CA SER A 207 -6.56 -39.24 -23.83
C SER A 207 -6.28 -40.57 -23.09
N SER A 208 -6.62 -40.66 -21.81
CA SER A 208 -6.36 -41.86 -20.99
C SER A 208 -7.38 -42.98 -21.19
N ASN A 209 -8.22 -42.94 -22.23
CA ASN A 209 -9.25 -43.96 -22.46
C ASN A 209 -9.31 -44.52 -23.89
N SER A 210 -8.17 -44.73 -24.55
CA SER A 210 -8.15 -45.42 -25.86
C SER A 210 -6.98 -46.40 -26.05
N LYS A 211 -6.66 -47.22 -25.04
CA LYS A 211 -5.96 -48.50 -25.27
C LYS A 211 -6.62 -49.64 -24.50
N LYS A 212 -7.80 -50.04 -24.99
CA LYS A 212 -8.32 -51.41 -24.87
C LYS A 212 -8.30 -52.01 -26.29
N LYS A 213 -7.51 -53.08 -26.47
CA LYS A 213 -7.56 -54.13 -27.52
C LYS A 213 -6.18 -54.44 -28.12
N LYS A 214 -5.52 -55.46 -27.56
CA LYS A 214 -5.32 -56.75 -28.25
C LYS A 214 -5.09 -57.83 -27.20
#